data_AF-A0A2D4K5U1-F1
#
_entry.id   AF-A0A2D4K5U1-F1
#
_cell.length_a   1.000
_cell.length_b   1.000
_cell.length_c   1.000
_cell.angle_alpha   90.00
_cell.angle_beta   90.00
_cell.angle_gamma   90.00
#
_symmetry.space_group_name_H-M   'P 1'
#
loop_
_entity.id
_entity.type
_entity.pdbx_description
1 polymer ?
#
loop_
_entity_poly.entity_id
_entity_poly.type
_entity_poly.pdbx_seq_one_letter_code
_entity_poly.pdbx_strand_id
1 'polypeptide(L)'
;QKADKKSMEWYTVIEHYHRTAATITELVIGNEYFFRIFSENMCGLSEDATRTTESAVIAKDGKVYKNPVYEDFNFTEPPMFTQPLINTYAISGYNATLNCSVRG
;
A
#
# COMPACT_ATOMS: atom_id res chain seq x y z
N GLN A 1 19.34 -2.26 -3.84
CA GLN A 1 20.00 -1.50 -2.75
C GLN A 1 19.40 -0.11 -2.63
N LYS A 2 19.47 0.53 -1.45
CA LYS A 2 19.04 1.91 -1.20
C LYS A 2 20.20 2.75 -0.64
N ALA A 3 20.19 4.05 -0.90
CA ALA A 3 21.05 5.02 -0.25
C ALA A 3 20.26 6.26 0.15
N ASP A 4 20.42 6.73 1.38
CA ASP A 4 19.84 8.01 1.81
C ASP A 4 20.63 9.16 1.16
N LYS A 5 19.94 10.20 0.68
CA LYS A 5 20.57 11.38 0.06
C LYS A 5 21.54 12.10 1.02
N LYS A 6 21.33 11.98 2.34
CA LYS A 6 22.19 12.60 3.37
C LYS A 6 23.53 11.87 3.52
N SER A 7 23.52 10.54 3.65
CA SER A 7 24.75 9.77 3.87
C SER A 7 25.39 9.28 2.57
N MET A 8 24.61 9.09 1.50
CA MET A 8 25.04 8.52 0.22
C MET A 8 25.66 7.11 0.34
N GLU A 9 25.42 6.43 1.46
CA GLU A 9 25.89 5.07 1.71
C GLU A 9 24.88 4.04 1.19
N TRP A 10 25.38 3.00 0.53
CA TRP A 10 24.56 1.97 -0.08
C TRP A 10 24.32 0.79 0.86
N TYR A 11 23.06 0.45 1.03
CA TYR A 11 22.61 -0.68 1.83
C TYR A 11 21.83 -1.68 0.97
N THR A 12 22.12 -2.96 1.12
CA THR A 12 21.30 -4.01 0.52
C THR A 12 19.99 -4.14 1.28
N VAL A 13 18.89 -4.16 0.53
CA VAL A 13 17.52 -4.19 1.10
C VAL A 13 16.79 -5.46 0.67
N ILE A 14 17.13 -5.98 -0.50
CA ILE A 14 16.57 -7.20 -1.09
C ILE A 14 17.72 -7.89 -1.82
N GLU A 15 17.80 -9.22 -1.65
CA GLU A 15 18.76 -10.11 -2.32
C GLU A 15 18.02 -11.22 -3.06
N HIS A 16 18.61 -11.76 -4.13
CA HIS A 16 18.12 -12.91 -4.90
C HIS A 16 16.64 -12.84 -5.30
N TYR A 17 16.21 -11.70 -5.84
CA TYR A 17 14.82 -11.45 -6.20
C TYR A 17 14.56 -11.67 -7.68
N HIS A 18 13.55 -12.49 -7.98
CA HIS A 18 13.33 -13.01 -9.34
C HIS A 18 12.40 -12.16 -10.20
N ARG A 19 11.65 -11.21 -9.62
CA ARG A 19 10.72 -10.34 -10.37
C ARG A 19 11.41 -9.03 -10.75
N THR A 20 10.96 -8.44 -11.86
CA THR A 20 11.42 -7.12 -12.34
C THR A 20 10.79 -5.93 -11.62
N ALA A 21 9.96 -6.17 -10.59
CA ALA A 21 9.32 -5.15 -9.78
C ALA A 21 9.34 -5.55 -8.31
N ALA A 22 9.82 -4.66 -7.44
CA ALA A 22 9.92 -4.88 -6.00
C ALA A 22 9.40 -3.67 -5.22
N THR A 23 8.83 -3.92 -4.04
CA THR A 23 8.39 -2.88 -3.10
C THR A 23 9.35 -2.84 -1.93
N ILE A 24 9.97 -1.68 -1.71
CA ILE A 24 10.86 -1.46 -0.57
C ILE A 24 10.06 -0.81 0.56
N THR A 25 9.95 -1.51 1.68
CA THR A 25 9.32 -1.02 2.91
C THR A 25 10.37 -0.41 3.86
N GLU A 26 9.95 0.16 4.99
CA GLU A 26 10.85 0.71 6.02
C GLU A 26 11.71 1.89 5.55
N LEU A 27 11.08 2.80 4.81
CA LEU A 27 11.66 4.09 4.46
C LEU A 27 11.20 5.16 5.47
N VAL A 28 12.12 6.04 5.84
CA VAL A 28 11.81 7.12 6.80
C VAL A 28 11.04 8.21 6.08
N ILE A 29 9.88 8.57 6.62
CA ILE A 29 9.07 9.67 6.11
C ILE A 29 9.86 10.98 6.20
N GLY A 30 9.85 11.75 5.11
CA GLY A 30 10.58 13.01 4.97
C GLY A 30 12.01 12.85 4.47
N ASN A 31 12.52 11.62 4.33
CA ASN A 31 13.84 11.39 3.72
C ASN A 31 13.74 11.22 2.20
N GLU A 32 14.88 11.39 1.55
CA GLU A 32 15.07 11.18 0.12
C GLU A 32 16.03 10.01 -0.11
N TYR A 33 15.70 9.13 -1.04
CA TYR A 33 16.49 7.93 -1.33
C TYR A 33 16.86 7.80 -2.80
N PHE A 34 18.05 7.25 -3.05
CA PHE A 34 18.44 6.69 -4.34
C PHE A 34 18.35 5.17 -4.29
N PHE A 35 18.02 4.57 -5.43
CA PHE A 35 17.97 3.11 -5.57
C PHE A 35 18.90 2.65 -6.67
N ARG A 36 19.54 1.50 -6.46
CA ARG A 36 20.31 0.80 -7.50
C ARG A 36 20.05 -0.70 -7.47
N ILE A 37 20.13 -1.30 -8.65
CA ILE A 37 19.84 -2.70 -8.90
C ILE A 37 21.02 -3.33 -9.64
N PHE A 38 21.38 -4.55 -9.25
CA PHE A 38 22.33 -5.40 -9.95
C PHE A 38 21.53 -6.55 -10.59
N SER A 39 21.94 -6.97 -11.78
CA SER A 39 21.42 -8.22 -12.37
C SER A 39 22.28 -9.39 -11.91
N GLU A 40 21.67 -10.56 -11.75
CA GLU A 40 22.35 -11.78 -11.32
C GLU A 40 22.08 -12.89 -12.34
N ASN A 41 23.12 -13.66 -12.69
CA ASN A 41 23.01 -14.87 -13.49
C ASN A 41 23.90 -15.98 -12.88
N MET A 42 24.01 -17.12 -13.57
CA MET A 42 24.82 -18.26 -13.10
C MET A 42 26.31 -17.93 -12.88
N CYS A 43 26.83 -16.88 -13.51
CA CYS A 43 28.20 -16.42 -13.34
C CYS A 43 28.35 -15.40 -12.19
N GLY A 44 27.25 -14.91 -11.62
CA GLY A 44 27.23 -13.95 -10.53
C GLY A 44 26.50 -12.64 -10.87
N LEU A 45 26.83 -11.59 -10.12
CA LEU A 45 26.26 -10.25 -10.27
C LEU A 45 26.90 -9.47 -11.42
N SER A 46 26.15 -8.51 -11.98
CA SER A 46 26.68 -7.53 -12.93
C SER A 46 27.78 -6.67 -12.30
N GLU A 47 28.77 -6.28 -13.12
CA GLU A 47 29.84 -5.36 -12.68
C GLU A 47 29.26 -3.98 -12.32
N ASP A 48 28.34 -3.48 -13.15
CA ASP A 48 27.68 -2.20 -12.96
C ASP A 48 26.27 -2.36 -12.40
N ALA A 49 25.88 -1.39 -11.56
CA ALA A 49 24.51 -1.25 -11.07
C ALA A 49 23.74 -0.23 -11.91
N THR A 50 22.49 -0.54 -12.23
CA THR A 50 21.55 0.46 -12.75
C THR A 50 21.01 1.28 -11.58
N ARG A 51 21.23 2.59 -11.58
CA ARG A 51 20.80 3.51 -10.52
C ARG A 51 19.72 4.48 -11.01
N THR A 52 18.83 4.90 -10.12
CA THR A 52 17.93 6.03 -10.38
C THR A 52 18.70 7.35 -10.60
N THR A 53 18.28 8.13 -11.60
CA THR A 53 18.85 9.45 -11.89
C THR A 53 18.44 10.48 -10.83
N GLU A 54 17.17 10.43 -10.41
CA GLU A 54 16.59 11.32 -9.42
C GLU A 54 16.42 10.61 -8.06
N SER A 55 16.34 11.41 -7.00
CA SER A 55 16.01 10.92 -5.67
C SER A 55 14.50 10.82 -5.48
N ALA A 56 14.05 9.76 -4.81
CA ALA A 56 12.66 9.58 -4.43
C ALA A 56 12.41 10.19 -3.06
N VAL A 57 11.51 11.17 -2.97
CA VAL A 57 11.10 11.80 -1.71
C VAL A 57 9.97 10.98 -1.07
N ILE A 58 10.16 10.54 0.17
CA ILE A 58 9.13 9.84 0.93
C ILE A 58 8.25 10.89 1.61
N ALA A 59 7.28 11.40 0.86
CA ALA A 59 6.39 12.43 1.36
C ALA A 59 5.61 11.92 2.57
N LYS A 60 5.45 12.80 3.57
CA LYS A 60 4.42 12.63 4.59
C LYS A 60 3.10 12.91 3.91
N ASP A 61 2.43 11.88 3.43
CA ASP A 61 1.12 12.05 2.80
C ASP A 61 0.15 12.54 3.88
N GLY A 62 -0.08 13.85 3.89
CA GLY A 62 -1.02 14.50 4.77
C GLY A 62 -2.42 14.18 4.28
N LYS A 63 -2.87 12.93 4.44
CA LYS A 63 -4.28 12.61 4.28
C LYS A 63 -5.02 13.34 5.39
N VAL A 64 -5.47 14.56 5.07
CA VAL A 64 -6.41 15.31 5.87
C VAL A 64 -7.65 14.43 5.96
N TYR A 65 -7.83 13.80 7.12
CA TYR A 65 -9.02 13.02 7.39
C TYR A 65 -10.22 13.97 7.29
N LYS A 66 -10.99 13.82 6.22
CA LYS A 66 -12.29 14.46 6.12
C LYS A 66 -13.23 13.63 6.97
N ASN A 67 -13.58 14.14 8.15
CA ASN A 67 -14.68 13.59 8.92
C ASN A 67 -15.90 13.47 8.00
N PRO A 68 -16.52 12.29 7.88
CA PRO A 68 -17.81 12.18 7.23
C PRO A 68 -18.77 13.10 7.98
N VAL A 69 -19.46 13.97 7.25
CA VAL A 69 -20.60 14.70 7.81
C VAL A 69 -21.75 13.71 7.85
N TYR A 70 -22.06 13.21 9.03
CA TYR A 70 -23.24 12.38 9.25
C TYR A 70 -24.44 13.32 9.41
N GLU A 71 -25.54 13.00 8.73
CA GLU A 71 -26.83 13.61 9.06
C GLU A 71 -27.25 13.14 10.46
N ASP A 72 -27.93 13.99 11.22
CA ASP A 72 -28.46 13.63 12.53
C ASP A 72 -29.49 12.49 12.41
N PHE A 73 -29.52 11.60 13.41
CA PHE A 73 -30.45 10.47 13.45
C PHE A 73 -31.90 10.95 13.40
N ASN A 74 -32.68 10.39 12.48
CA ASN A 74 -34.08 10.74 12.31
C ASN A 74 -34.98 9.81 13.14
N PHE A 75 -35.20 10.17 14.40
CA PHE A 75 -36.06 9.41 15.32
C PHE A 75 -37.58 9.48 15.01
N THR A 76 -37.99 10.13 13.93
CA THR A 76 -39.41 10.22 13.56
C THR A 76 -39.91 9.00 12.78
N GLU A 77 -39.00 8.14 12.32
CA GLU A 77 -39.33 6.92 11.62
C GLU A 77 -38.66 5.69 12.25
N PRO A 78 -39.31 4.51 12.21
CA PRO A 78 -38.68 3.29 12.67
C PRO A 78 -37.50 2.91 11.77
N PRO A 79 -36.47 2.23 12.30
CA PRO A 79 -35.32 1.84 11.52
C PRO A 79 -35.73 0.93 10.35
N MET A 80 -35.21 1.23 9.17
CA MET A 80 -35.57 0.56 7.92
C MET A 80 -34.34 0.23 7.08
N PHE A 81 -34.30 -0.96 6.50
CA PHE A 81 -33.28 -1.31 5.52
C PHE A 81 -33.45 -0.46 4.26
N THR A 82 -32.49 0.42 3.99
CA THR A 82 -32.42 1.18 2.73
C THR A 82 -31.77 0.34 1.63
N GLN A 83 -30.93 -0.62 2.02
CA GLN A 83 -30.35 -1.60 1.13
C GLN A 83 -30.73 -3.01 1.61
N PRO A 84 -31.70 -3.67 0.95
CA PRO A 84 -32.13 -4.99 1.35
C PRO A 84 -31.01 -6.01 1.15
N LEU A 85 -30.94 -7.00 2.03
CA LEU A 85 -30.04 -8.13 1.87
C LEU A 85 -30.42 -8.89 0.59
N ILE A 86 -29.43 -9.10 -0.27
CA ILE A 86 -29.61 -9.95 -1.46
C ILE A 86 -29.73 -11.39 -0.98
N ASN A 87 -30.66 -12.16 -1.56
CA ASN A 87 -30.76 -13.59 -1.27
C ASN A 87 -29.55 -14.31 -1.88
N THR A 88 -28.61 -14.73 -1.04
CA THR A 88 -27.36 -15.39 -1.46
C THR A 88 -27.19 -16.72 -0.72
N TYR A 89 -26.72 -17.73 -1.44
CA TYR A 89 -26.39 -19.04 -0.90
C TYR A 89 -24.88 -19.11 -0.63
N ALA A 90 -24.49 -19.35 0.62
CA ALA A 90 -23.11 -19.58 0.99
C ALA A 90 -22.73 -21.06 0.84
N ILE A 91 -21.53 -21.33 0.33
CA ILE A 91 -21.00 -22.69 0.17
C ILE A 91 -20.14 -23.02 1.38
N SER A 92 -20.37 -24.20 1.99
CA SER A 92 -19.57 -24.68 3.13
C SER A 92 -18.08 -24.71 2.79
N GLY A 93 -17.26 -24.10 3.65
CA GLY A 93 -15.80 -24.03 3.48
C GLY A 93 -15.29 -22.79 2.73
N TYR A 94 -16.17 -21.88 2.31
CA TYR A 94 -15.80 -20.62 1.63
C TYR A 94 -16.28 -19.39 2.42
N ASN A 95 -15.56 -18.28 2.29
CA ASN A 95 -15.95 -17.01 2.88
C ASN A 95 -17.08 -16.35 2.08
N ALA A 96 -18.06 -15.80 2.79
CA ALA A 96 -19.16 -15.02 2.21
C ALA A 96 -19.27 -13.66 2.90
N THR A 97 -19.59 -12.61 2.13
CA THR A 97 -19.78 -11.24 2.65
C THR A 97 -21.20 -10.77 2.36
N LEU A 98 -21.90 -10.34 3.40
CA LEU A 98 -23.25 -9.78 3.33
C LEU A 98 -23.18 -8.30 3.69
N ASN A 99 -23.75 -7.43 2.86
CA ASN A 99 -23.81 -5.99 3.12
C ASN A 99 -25.27 -5.56 3.20
N CYS A 100 -25.59 -4.71 4.18
CA CYS A 100 -26.89 -4.05 4.28
C CYS A 100 -26.69 -2.63 4.81
N SER A 101 -27.66 -1.76 4.54
CA SER A 101 -27.70 -0.39 5.04
C SER A 101 -29.05 -0.15 5.71
N VAL A 102 -29.03 0.53 6.85
CA VAL A 102 -30.20 0.85 7.67
C VAL A 102 -30.25 2.35 7.85
N ARG A 103 -31.43 2.95 7.70
CA ARG A 103 -31.72 4.32 8.14
C ARG A 103 -32.56 4.28 9.41
N GLY A 104 -32.38 5.26 10.30
CA GLY A 104 -33.10 5.43 11.57
C GLY A 104 -32.45 6.54 12.38
#